data_AF-A0A7C1TU20-F1
#
_entry.id   AF-A0A7C1TU20-F1
#
_cell.length_a   1.000
_cell.length_b   1.000
_cell.length_c   1.000
_cell.angle_alpha   90.00
_cell.angle_beta   90.00
_cell.angle_gamma   90.00
#
_symmetry.space_group_name_H-M   'P 1'
#
loop_
_entity.id
_entity.type
_entity.pdbx_description
1 polymer ?
#
loop_
_entity_poly.entity_id
_entity_poly.type
_entity_poly.pdbx_seq_one_letter_code
_entity_poly.pdbx_strand_id
1 'polypeptide(L)' 'KKLSKREQRILIERRLRKRPITLEELSKKHNISRERVRQIECQAIKKVMKSAKSAMAEKAVAA' A
#
# COMPACT_ATOMS: atom_id res chain seq x y z
N LYS A 1 -2.00 -12.47 -4.54
CA LYS A 1 -2.18 -12.10 -3.10
C LYS A 1 -2.79 -10.70 -3.05
N LYS A 2 -4.03 -10.58 -2.57
CA LYS A 2 -4.78 -9.30 -2.50
C LYS A 2 -4.28 -8.44 -1.33
N LEU A 3 -4.33 -7.11 -1.44
CA LEU A 3 -4.01 -6.21 -0.33
C LEU A 3 -5.02 -6.41 0.80
N SER A 4 -4.56 -6.43 2.05
CA SER A 4 -5.47 -6.38 3.20
C SER A 4 -6.15 -5.01 3.29
N LYS A 5 -7.33 -4.95 3.91
CA LYS A 5 -8.04 -3.68 4.13
C LYS A 5 -7.17 -2.63 4.84
N ARG A 6 -6.29 -3.08 5.75
CA ARG A 6 -5.36 -2.21 6.49
C ARG A 6 -4.24 -1.65 5.60
N GLU A 7 -3.61 -2.51 4.79
CA GLU A 7 -2.60 -2.10 3.81
C GLU A 7 -3.18 -1.14 2.77
N GLN A 8 -4.38 -1.45 2.27
CA GLN A 8 -5.08 -0.62 1.31
C GLN A 8 -5.40 0.77 1.89
N ARG A 9 -5.91 0.84 3.12
CA ARG A 9 -6.19 2.12 3.81
C ARG A 9 -4.92 2.96 3.98
N ILE A 10 -3.83 2.36 4.47
CA ILE A 10 -2.56 3.08 4.66
C ILE A 10 -2.03 3.60 3.33
N LEU A 11 -2.07 2.79 2.26
CA LEU A 11 -1.61 3.21 0.94
C LEU A 11 -2.46 4.34 0.35
N ILE A 12 -3.80 4.26 0.48
CA ILE A 12 -4.72 5.30 0.01
C ILE A 12 -4.47 6.60 0.77
N GLU A 13 -4.43 6.53 2.11
CA GLU A 13 -4.28 7.71 2.96
C GLU A 13 -2.92 8.39 2.79
N ARG A 14 -1.86 7.63 2.47
CA ARG A 14 -0.50 8.15 2.23
C ARG A 14 -0.25 8.66 0.82
N ARG A 15 -0.78 8.00 -0.21
CA ARG A 15 -0.36 8.24 -1.61
C ARG A 15 -1.47 8.64 -2.56
N LEU A 16 -2.72 8.24 -2.31
CA LEU A 16 -3.84 8.50 -3.21
C LEU A 16 -4.74 9.65 -2.73
N ARG A 17 -4.57 10.10 -1.49
CA ARG A 17 -5.30 11.23 -0.93
C ARG A 17 -4.64 12.56 -1.33
N LYS A 18 -5.45 13.55 -1.72
CA LYS A 18 -4.99 14.93 -2.05
C LYS A 18 -4.14 15.57 -0.95
N ARG A 19 -4.44 15.27 0.32
CA ARG A 19 -3.65 15.65 1.49
C ARG A 19 -3.14 14.36 2.15
N PRO A 20 -1.89 13.96 1.89
CA PRO A 20 -1.35 12.70 2.41
C PRO A 20 -1.22 12.78 3.92
N ILE A 21 -1.71 11.76 4.61
CA ILE A 21 -1.60 11.68 6.07
C ILE A 21 -0.16 11.36 6.46
N THR A 22 0.36 11.96 7.53
CA THR A 22 1.71 11.67 8.01
C THR A 22 1.81 10.29 8.66
N LEU A 23 3.04 9.75 8.78
CA LEU A 23 3.26 8.48 9.51
C LEU A 23 2.85 8.60 10.99
N GLU A 24 2.98 9.79 11.57
CA GLU A 24 2.59 10.06 12.96
C GLU A 24 1.08 10.00 13.16
N GLU A 25 0.30 10.64 12.30
CA GLU A 25 -1.16 10.59 12.36
C GLU A 25 -1.70 9.17 12.12
N LEU A 26 -1.11 8.43 11.18
CA LEU A 26 -1.45 7.02 10.96
C LEU A 26 -1.06 6.14 12.13
N SER A 27 0.08 6.43 12.77
CA SER A 27 0.53 5.75 13.98
C SER A 27 -0.51 5.91 15.10
N LYS A 28 -1.00 7.13 15.33
CA LYS A 28 -2.06 7.43 16.31
C LYS A 28 -3.38 6.75 15.93
N LYS A 29 -3.82 6.90 14.68
CA LYS A 29 -5.10 6.34 14.18
C LYS A 29 -5.18 4.81 14.22
N HIS A 30 -4.06 4.13 13.98
CA HIS A 30 -3.99 2.68 13.95
C HIS A 30 -3.37 2.06 15.21
N ASN A 31 -3.06 2.85 16.23
CA ASN A 31 -2.43 2.43 17.49
C ASN A 31 -1.20 1.54 17.25
N ILE A 32 -0.34 1.94 16.31
CA ILE A 32 0.91 1.21 15.98
C ILE A 32 2.05 2.19 15.83
N SER A 33 3.30 1.73 15.99
CA SER A 33 4.47 2.59 15.84
C SER A 33 4.59 3.15 14.41
N ARG A 34 5.24 4.32 14.28
CA ARG A 34 5.57 4.93 12.98
C ARG A 34 6.33 3.96 12.07
N GLU A 35 7.28 3.21 12.63
CA GLU A 35 8.03 2.20 11.88
C GLU A 35 7.13 1.06 11.41
N ARG A 36 6.15 0.64 12.23
CA ARG A 36 5.18 -0.36 11.81
C ARG A 36 4.31 0.13 10.64
N VAL A 37 3.89 1.40 10.66
CA VAL A 37 3.17 2.01 9.53
C VAL A 37 4.04 1.99 8.26
N ARG A 38 5.32 2.36 8.37
CA ARG A 38 6.29 2.35 7.27
C ARG A 38 6.45 0.94 6.68
N GLN A 39 6.59 -0.08 7.53
CA GLN A 39 6.66 -1.47 7.09
C GLN A 39 5.42 -1.90 6.31
N ILE A 40 4.22 -1.55 6.81
CA ILE A 40 2.96 -1.87 6.14
C ILE A 40 2.88 -1.14 4.80
N GLU A 41 3.30 0.13 4.72
CA GLU A 41 3.37 0.88 3.47
C GLU A 41 4.31 0.18 2.45
N CYS A 42 5.53 -0.18 2.86
CA CYS A 42 6.47 -0.88 2.00
C CYS A 42 5.93 -2.24 1.53
N GLN A 43 5.28 -3.02 2.41
CA GLN A 43 4.66 -4.29 2.05
C GLN A 43 3.49 -4.12 1.07
N ALA A 44 2.63 -3.12 1.30
CA ALA A 44 1.52 -2.78 0.41
C ALA A 44 2.03 -2.43 -0.99
N ILE A 45 3.05 -1.58 -1.10
CA ILE A 45 3.66 -1.20 -2.37
C ILE A 45 4.25 -2.42 -3.08
N LYS A 46 5.00 -3.27 -2.38
CA LYS A 46 5.56 -4.51 -2.96
C LYS A 46 4.47 -5.42 -3.53
N LYS A 47 3.33 -5.56 -2.84
CA LYS A 47 2.18 -6.35 -3.30
C LYS A 47 1.53 -5.73 -4.55
N VAL A 48 1.36 -4.41 -4.58
CA VAL A 48 0.84 -3.71 -5.77
C VAL A 48 1.77 -3.88 -6.96
N MET A 49 3.07 -3.65 -6.79
CA MET A 49 4.04 -3.83 -7.87
C MET A 49 4.08 -5.27 -8.39
N LYS A 50 4.03 -6.26 -7.50
CA LYS A 50 3.97 -7.67 -7.91
C LYS A 50 2.71 -7.95 -8.74
N SER A 51 1.56 -7.45 -8.29
CA SER A 51 0.29 -7.67 -8.99
C SER A 51 0.25 -6.94 -10.34
N ALA A 52 0.79 -5.72 -10.41
CA ALA A 52 0.91 -4.96 -11.66
C ALA A 52 1.84 -5.65 -12.66
N LYS A 53 3.00 -6.16 -12.21
CA LYS A 53 3.91 -6.94 -13.06
C LYS A 53 3.25 -8.21 -13.59
N SER A 54 2.54 -8.96 -12.75
CA SER A 54 1.78 -10.13 -13.19
C SER A 54 0.72 -9.75 -14.23
N ALA A 55 -0.07 -8.69 -13.98
CA ALA A 55 -1.08 -8.24 -14.92
C ALA A 55 -0.51 -7.74 -16.25
N MET A 56 0.67 -7.10 -16.23
CA MET A 56 1.37 -6.68 -17.45
C MET A 56 1.91 -7.89 -18.22
N ALA A 57 2.48 -8.88 -17.54
CA ALA A 57 2.93 -10.12 -18.17
C ALA A 57 1.77 -10.89 -18.80
N GLU A 58 0.63 -10.99 -18.11
CA GLU A 58 -0.60 -11.60 -18.64
C GLU A 58 -1.09 -10.86 -19.90
N LYS A 59 -1.06 -9.52 -19.90
CA LYS A 59 -1.44 -8.72 -21.08
C LYS A 59 -0.48 -8.87 -22.25
N ALA A 60 0.83 -9.05 -22.00
CA ALA A 60 1.83 -9.22 -23.04
C ALA A 60 1.79 -10.63 -23.68
N VAL A 61 1.27 -11.64 -22.98
CA VAL A 61 1.09 -13.00 -23.50
C VAL A 61 -0.25 -13.16 -24.25
N ALA A 62 -1.24 -12.31 -23.95
CA ALA A 62 -2.55 -12.32 -24.59
C ALA A 62 -2.64 -11.44 -25.87
N ALA A 63 -1.53 -10.81 -26.27
CA ALA A 63 -1.39 -10.00 -27.48
C ALA A 63 -0.43 -10.70 -28.45
#